data_AF-Q1ZMF9-F1
#
_entry.id   AF-Q1ZMF9-F1
#
_cell.length_a   1.000
_cell.length_b   1.000
_cell.length_c   1.000
_cell.angle_alpha   90.00
_cell.angle_beta   90.00
_cell.angle_gamma   90.00
#
_symmetry.space_group_name_H-M   'P 1'
#
loop_
_entity.id
_entity.type
_entity.pdbx_description
1 polymer ?
#
loop_
_entity_poly.entity_id
_entity_poly.type
_entity_poly.pdbx_seq_one_letter_code
_entity_poly.pdbx_strand_id
1 'polypeptide(L)'
;MKISSLTVHCASLCLDVVNGDSFEKLTIADIQSWQDELYSYIENRVALLKLSNETQHLFITSVRDEMLMILMLSKDNLFAREPYWILEKMQRKIALSYHLYINNS
;
A
#
# COMPACT_ATOMS: atom_id res chain seq x y z
N MET A 1 -12.70 16.13 0.38
CA MET A 1 -12.27 14.73 0.62
C MET A 1 -11.07 14.77 1.57
N LYS A 2 -11.13 14.14 2.75
CA LYS A 2 -9.96 14.09 3.65
C LYS A 2 -9.14 12.86 3.29
N ILE A 3 -8.01 13.06 2.61
CA ILE A 3 -7.04 12.00 2.31
C ILE A 3 -6.17 11.80 3.55
N SER A 4 -6.00 10.55 3.99
CA SER A 4 -5.17 10.25 5.16
C SER A 4 -3.67 10.36 4.83
N SER A 5 -2.84 10.68 5.81
CA SER A 5 -1.38 10.69 5.64
C SER A 5 -0.84 9.33 5.21
N LEU A 6 -1.44 8.23 5.69
CA LEU A 6 -1.10 6.87 5.28
C LEU A 6 -1.42 6.64 3.79
N THR A 7 -2.56 7.12 3.33
CA THR A 7 -2.94 7.03 1.90
C THR A 7 -1.92 7.73 1.03
N VAL A 8 -1.52 8.95 1.40
CA VAL A 8 -0.48 9.69 0.66
C VAL A 8 0.83 8.91 0.69
N HIS A 9 1.26 8.43 1.86
CA HIS A 9 2.52 7.71 2.01
C HIS A 9 2.60 6.45 1.14
N CYS A 10 1.59 5.57 1.21
CA CYS A 10 1.56 4.36 0.41
C CYS A 10 1.48 4.64 -1.10
N ALA A 11 0.66 5.63 -1.50
CA ALA A 11 0.57 6.02 -2.90
C ALA A 11 1.88 6.60 -3.43
N SER A 12 2.55 7.44 -2.66
CA SER A 12 3.86 7.99 -3.00
C SER A 12 4.91 6.90 -3.14
N LEU A 13 4.97 5.92 -2.23
CA LEU A 13 5.90 4.78 -2.35
C LEU A 13 5.66 3.98 -3.63
N CYS A 14 4.40 3.67 -3.96
CA CYS A 14 4.09 3.00 -5.22
C CYS A 14 4.53 3.85 -6.43
N LEU A 15 4.30 5.17 -6.38
CA LEU A 15 4.69 6.09 -7.45
C LEU A 15 6.20 6.20 -7.64
N ASP A 16 6.97 6.26 -6.55
CA ASP A 16 8.42 6.29 -6.60
C ASP A 16 8.98 5.01 -7.25
N VAL A 17 8.38 3.86 -6.93
CA VAL A 17 8.75 2.58 -7.52
C VAL A 17 8.39 2.51 -9.00
N VAL A 18 7.15 2.79 -9.40
CA VAL A 18 6.71 2.65 -10.81
C VAL A 18 7.34 3.66 -11.75
N ASN A 19 7.77 4.82 -11.24
CA ASN A 19 8.49 5.84 -12.01
C ASN A 19 10.02 5.62 -11.99
N GLY A 20 10.52 4.65 -11.22
CA GLY A 20 11.94 4.34 -11.18
C GLY A 20 12.44 3.69 -12.48
N ASP A 21 13.62 4.09 -12.94
CA ASP A 21 14.24 3.60 -14.19
C ASP A 21 14.42 2.07 -14.25
N SER A 22 14.45 1.41 -13.09
CA SER A 22 14.59 -0.05 -12.97
C SER A 22 13.28 -0.80 -12.93
N PHE A 23 12.12 -0.14 -12.81
CA PHE A 23 10.83 -0.80 -12.61
C PHE A 23 10.49 -1.81 -13.71
N GLU A 24 10.84 -1.46 -14.96
CA GLU A 24 10.59 -2.35 -16.09
C GLU A 24 11.40 -3.65 -16.04
N LYS A 25 12.55 -3.63 -15.36
CA LYS A 25 13.44 -4.79 -15.23
C LYS A 25 13.03 -5.72 -14.10
N LEU A 26 12.16 -5.27 -13.21
CA LEU A 26 11.69 -6.08 -12.09
C LEU A 26 10.76 -7.19 -12.56
N THR A 27 10.98 -8.38 -12.03
CA THR A 27 10.05 -9.50 -12.12
C THR A 27 8.96 -9.38 -11.05
N ILE A 28 7.89 -10.15 -11.21
CA ILE A 28 6.86 -10.28 -10.17
C ILE A 28 7.46 -10.82 -8.86
N ALA A 29 8.45 -11.72 -8.95
CA ALA A 29 9.13 -12.26 -7.77
C ALA A 29 9.95 -11.17 -7.03
N ASP A 30 10.60 -10.27 -7.78
CA ASP A 30 11.32 -9.14 -7.18
C ASP A 30 10.35 -8.23 -6.42
N ILE A 31 9.19 -7.91 -7.02
CA ILE A 31 8.15 -7.11 -6.35
C ILE A 31 7.63 -7.82 -5.10
N GLN A 32 7.35 -9.13 -5.20
CA GLN A 32 6.89 -9.93 -4.07
C GLN A 32 7.93 -10.02 -2.96
N SER A 33 9.23 -9.96 -3.25
CA SER A 33 10.27 -10.01 -2.22
C SER A 33 10.21 -8.84 -1.23
N TRP A 34 9.52 -7.76 -1.57
CA TRP A 34 9.39 -6.56 -0.73
C TRP A 34 8.32 -6.64 0.37
N GLN A 35 7.68 -7.80 0.61
CA GLN A 35 6.59 -7.89 1.59
C GLN A 35 7.00 -7.36 2.98
N ASP A 36 8.16 -7.77 3.48
CA ASP A 36 8.62 -7.42 4.83
C ASP A 36 9.03 -5.95 4.93
N GLU A 37 9.65 -5.43 3.87
CA GLU A 37 10.05 -4.02 3.79
C GLU A 37 8.82 -3.10 3.76
N LEU A 38 7.85 -3.41 2.89
CA LEU A 38 6.60 -2.67 2.81
C LEU A 38 5.78 -2.75 4.10
N TYR A 39 5.75 -3.93 4.76
CA TYR A 39 5.13 -4.08 6.07
C TYR A 39 5.74 -3.09 7.06
N SER A 40 7.08 -3.05 7.14
CA SER A 40 7.82 -2.17 8.05
C SER A 40 7.57 -0.69 7.78
N TYR A 41 7.47 -0.26 6.52
CA TYR A 41 7.14 1.13 6.19
C TYR A 41 5.74 1.53 6.66
N ILE A 42 4.76 0.66 6.47
CA ILE A 42 3.38 0.89 6.92
C ILE A 42 3.30 0.85 8.45
N GLU A 43 3.96 -0.11 9.10
CA GLU A 43 3.98 -0.27 10.55
C GLU A 43 4.45 0.99 11.26
N ASN A 44 5.55 1.60 10.78
CA ASN A 44 6.09 2.85 11.32
C ASN A 44 5.09 4.03 11.27
N ARG A 45 4.07 3.98 10.41
CA ARG A 45 3.01 4.98 10.33
C ARG A 45 1.80 4.60 11.18
N VAL A 46 1.46 3.32 11.22
CA VAL A 46 0.29 2.79 11.95
C VAL A 46 0.53 2.70 13.45
N ALA A 47 1.77 2.49 13.91
CA ALA A 47 2.12 2.43 15.34
C ALA A 47 1.67 3.69 16.12
N LEU A 48 1.49 4.82 15.43
CA LEU A 48 0.96 6.06 16.01
C LEU A 48 -0.52 5.98 16.42
N LEU A 49 -1.27 4.98 15.93
CA LEU A 49 -2.71 4.81 16.17
C LEU A 49 -3.04 4.00 17.44
N LYS A 50 -2.04 3.46 18.15
CA LYS A 50 -2.20 2.71 19.42
C LYS A 50 -3.25 1.59 19.36
N LEU A 51 -3.28 0.84 18.25
CA LEU A 51 -4.17 -0.30 18.06
C LEU A 51 -3.66 -1.52 18.84
N SER A 52 -4.50 -2.54 19.01
CA SER A 52 -4.02 -3.85 19.46
C SER A 52 -3.04 -4.45 18.44
N ASN A 53 -2.09 -5.26 18.89
CA ASN A 53 -1.09 -5.87 18.00
C ASN A 53 -1.74 -6.70 16.87
N GLU A 54 -2.83 -7.42 17.17
CA GLU A 54 -3.54 -8.25 16.19
C GLU A 54 -4.27 -7.39 15.15
N THR A 55 -5.05 -6.39 15.59
CA THR A 55 -5.74 -5.46 14.71
C THR A 55 -4.75 -4.70 13.81
N GLN A 56 -3.64 -4.25 14.39
CA GLN A 56 -2.56 -3.59 13.68
C GLN A 56 -1.96 -4.51 12.61
N HIS A 57 -1.65 -5.75 12.95
CA HIS A 57 -1.09 -6.72 12.02
C HIS A 57 -2.03 -7.00 10.83
N LEU A 58 -3.33 -7.23 11.09
CA LEU A 58 -4.33 -7.47 10.04
C LEU A 58 -4.48 -6.25 9.12
N PHE A 59 -4.54 -5.05 9.71
CA PHE A 59 -4.64 -3.81 8.96
C PHE A 59 -3.41 -3.59 8.06
N ILE A 60 -2.20 -3.70 8.61
CA ILE A 60 -0.94 -3.49 7.87
C ILE A 60 -0.82 -4.50 6.74
N THR A 61 -1.06 -5.79 7.03
CA THR A 61 -1.03 -6.88 6.04
C THR A 61 -1.96 -6.57 4.86
N SER A 62 -3.19 -6.15 5.16
CA SER A 62 -4.18 -5.80 4.15
C SER A 62 -3.71 -4.65 3.25
N VAL A 63 -3.14 -3.59 3.83
CA VAL A 63 -2.64 -2.43 3.07
C VAL A 63 -1.40 -2.79 2.24
N ARG A 64 -0.47 -3.54 2.81
CA ARG A 64 0.74 -4.05 2.13
C ARG A 64 0.37 -4.88 0.90
N ASP A 65 -0.55 -5.81 1.04
CA ASP A 65 -0.94 -6.70 -0.06
C ASP A 65 -1.55 -5.92 -1.23
N GLU A 66 -2.26 -4.82 -0.95
CA GLU A 66 -2.76 -3.92 -1.99
C GLU A 66 -1.63 -3.16 -2.69
N MET A 67 -0.62 -2.69 -1.94
CA MET A 67 0.55 -2.05 -2.54
C MET A 67 1.27 -3.01 -3.50
N LEU A 68 1.50 -4.26 -3.07
CA LEU A 68 2.08 -5.29 -3.93
C LEU A 68 1.22 -5.53 -5.18
N MET A 69 -0.11 -5.60 -5.02
CA MET A 69 -1.02 -5.79 -6.14
C MET A 69 -0.98 -4.62 -7.13
N ILE A 70 -0.92 -3.38 -6.65
CA ILE A 70 -0.77 -2.18 -7.49
C ILE A 70 0.53 -2.25 -8.29
N LEU A 71 1.65 -2.61 -7.64
CA LEU A 71 2.95 -2.74 -8.29
C LEU A 71 2.95 -3.85 -9.35
N MET A 72 2.36 -5.01 -9.04
CA MET A 72 2.22 -6.10 -10.01
C MET A 72 1.33 -5.70 -11.20
N LEU A 73 0.19 -5.04 -10.97
CA LEU A 73 -0.69 -4.55 -12.05
C LEU A 73 0.00 -3.49 -12.92
N SER A 74 0.87 -2.69 -12.31
CA SER A 74 1.64 -1.65 -13.01
C SER A 74 2.66 -2.24 -13.99
N LYS A 75 3.03 -3.52 -13.87
CA LYS A 75 3.88 -4.20 -14.86
C LYS A 75 3.21 -4.33 -16.21
N ASP A 76 1.94 -4.71 -16.22
CA ASP A 76 1.22 -5.07 -17.45
C ASP A 76 0.26 -3.96 -17.92
N ASN A 77 0.00 -2.95 -17.09
CA ASN A 77 -0.97 -1.90 -17.37
C ASN A 77 -0.42 -0.50 -17.04
N LEU A 78 -0.16 0.30 -18.08
CA LEU A 78 0.27 1.70 -17.92
C LEU A 78 -0.73 2.56 -17.16
N PHE A 79 -2.05 2.29 -17.29
CA PHE A 79 -3.06 3.01 -16.52
C PHE A 79 -2.95 2.76 -15.01
N ALA A 80 -2.43 1.60 -14.60
CA ALA A 80 -2.18 1.31 -13.19
C ALA A 80 -0.99 2.10 -12.60
N ARG A 81 -0.27 2.88 -13.43
CA ARG A 81 0.80 3.80 -13.01
C ARG A 81 0.33 5.23 -12.79
N GLU A 82 -0.91 5.54 -13.21
CA GLU A 82 -1.46 6.89 -13.09
C GLU A 82 -1.58 7.31 -11.62
N PRO A 83 -1.07 8.49 -11.22
CA PRO A 83 -1.09 8.93 -9.83
C PRO A 83 -2.49 8.95 -9.21
N TYR A 84 -3.50 9.38 -9.99
CA TYR A 84 -4.88 9.38 -9.53
C TYR A 84 -5.39 7.97 -9.27
N TRP A 85 -5.07 7.01 -10.14
CA TRP A 85 -5.51 5.62 -10.01
C TRP A 85 -4.90 4.96 -8.78
N ILE A 86 -3.58 5.12 -8.58
CA ILE A 86 -2.86 4.58 -7.42
C ILE A 86 -3.42 5.19 -6.12
N LEU A 87 -3.59 6.51 -6.09
CA LEU A 87 -4.11 7.22 -4.92
C LEU A 87 -5.53 6.77 -4.56
N GLU A 88 -6.42 6.68 -5.56
CA GLU A 88 -7.79 6.22 -5.36
C GLU A 88 -7.84 4.78 -4.86
N LYS A 89 -7.03 3.89 -5.44
CA LYS A 89 -6.95 2.49 -5.05
C LYS A 89 -6.51 2.35 -3.59
N MET A 90 -5.43 3.04 -3.21
CA MET A 90 -4.95 3.05 -1.82
C MET A 90 -5.96 3.65 -0.85
N GLN A 91 -6.63 4.73 -1.24
CA GLN A 91 -7.64 5.36 -0.39
C GLN A 91 -8.80 4.40 -0.10
N ARG A 92 -9.35 3.76 -1.14
CA ARG A 92 -10.45 2.80 -1.01
C ARG A 92 -10.04 1.62 -0.13
N LYS A 93 -8.83 1.10 -0.34
CA LYS A 93 -8.31 -0.01 0.46
C LYS A 93 -8.17 0.37 1.92
N ILE A 94 -7.48 1.47 2.22
CA ILE A 94 -7.27 1.92 3.60
C ILE A 94 -8.60 2.17 4.32
N ALA A 95 -9.57 2.80 3.65
CA ALA A 95 -10.90 3.01 4.22
C ALA A 95 -11.61 1.69 4.52
N LEU A 96 -11.54 0.72 3.61
CA LEU A 96 -12.12 -0.61 3.80
C LEU A 96 -11.43 -1.36 4.96
N SER A 97 -10.10 -1.40 4.98
CA SER A 97 -9.33 -2.07 6.04
C SER A 97 -9.57 -1.41 7.40
N TYR A 98 -9.71 -0.08 7.44
CA TYR A 98 -10.06 0.64 8.67
C TYR A 98 -11.46 0.24 9.17
N HIS A 99 -12.44 0.17 8.26
CA HIS A 99 -13.77 -0.30 8.60
C HIS A 99 -13.74 -1.75 9.13
N LEU A 100 -13.07 -2.66 8.43
CA LEU A 100 -13.06 -4.09 8.77
C LEU A 100 -12.33 -4.39 10.08
N TYR A 101 -11.16 -3.79 10.28
CA TYR A 101 -10.28 -4.19 11.39
C TYR A 101 -10.31 -3.22 12.55
N ILE A 102 -10.56 -1.92 12.33
CA ILE A 102 -10.43 -0.91 13.41
C ILE A 102 -11.80 -0.52 13.97
N ASN A 103 -12.79 -0.27 13.10
CA ASN A 103 -14.13 0.13 13.57
C ASN A 103 -14.98 -1.02 14.10
N ASN A 104 -14.66 -2.27 13.73
CA ASN A 104 -15.35 -3.47 14.20
C ASN A 104 -14.56 -4.23 15.29
N SER A 105 -13.51 -3.62 15.85
CA SER A 105 -12.77 -4.14 17.02
C SER A 105 -13.28 -3.55 18.33
#